data_AF-K1Q7G1-F1
#
_entry.id   AF-K1Q7G1-F1
#
_cell.length_a   1.000
_cell.length_b   1.000
_cell.length_c   1.000
_cell.angle_alpha   90.00
_cell.angle_beta   90.00
_cell.angle_gamma   90.00
#
_symmetry.space_group_name_H-M   'P 1'
#
loop_
_entity.id
_entity.type
_entity.pdbx_description
1 polymer ?
#
loop_
_entity_poly.entity_id
_entity_poly.type
_entity_poly.pdbx_seq_one_letter_code
_entity_poly.pdbx_strand_id
1 'polypeptide(L)'
;MWISGTVYDYDEDGVHVGVAGWEECLVIPLSNRGVTPQIYHLWDATLYNLSQSNMWTKSKYIEDRHNCFDFVIFFLKQVGFSRQNLSAESRSALTHDIILPQMSKVVQYITLYRNIASFSYVCQDVQTKSLMKK
;
A
#
# COMPACT_ATOMS: atom_id res chain seq x y z
N MET A 1 -0.55 -21.74 1.74
CA MET A 1 -1.87 -21.11 1.52
C MET A 1 -1.58 -19.73 0.97
N TRP A 2 -2.07 -19.43 -0.22
CA TRP A 2 -1.67 -18.25 -1.00
C TRP A 2 -2.85 -17.27 -1.05
N ILE A 3 -2.57 -15.97 -1.03
CA ILE A 3 -3.56 -14.92 -1.26
C ILE A 3 -4.10 -15.09 -2.68
N SER A 4 -5.41 -14.92 -2.88
CA SER A 4 -6.12 -15.15 -4.15
C SER A 4 -5.66 -14.26 -5.32
N GLY A 5 -4.92 -13.18 -5.05
CA GLY A 5 -4.50 -12.20 -6.06
C GLY A 5 -5.61 -11.23 -6.48
N THR A 6 -6.78 -11.29 -5.84
CA THR A 6 -7.89 -10.37 -6.08
C THR A 6 -7.62 -9.02 -5.41
N VAL A 7 -7.85 -7.93 -6.13
CA VAL A 7 -7.76 -6.56 -5.64
C VAL A 7 -9.13 -6.12 -5.14
N TYR A 8 -9.11 -5.47 -3.97
CA TYR A 8 -10.25 -4.82 -3.35
C TYR A 8 -9.89 -3.35 -3.15
N ASP A 9 -10.66 -2.46 -3.74
CA ASP A 9 -10.52 -1.03 -3.57
C ASP A 9 -11.85 -0.40 -3.17
N TYR A 10 -11.78 0.77 -2.54
CA TYR A 10 -12.94 1.46 -2.00
C TYR A 10 -12.89 2.92 -2.41
N ASP A 11 -13.92 3.40 -3.07
CA ASP A 11 -14.07 4.78 -3.51
C ASP A 11 -15.50 5.30 -3.29
N GLU A 12 -15.84 6.42 -3.95
CA GLU A 12 -17.16 7.04 -3.85
C GLU A 12 -18.31 6.15 -4.35
N ASP A 13 -18.03 5.14 -5.16
CA ASP A 13 -19.00 4.17 -5.66
C ASP A 13 -19.11 2.89 -4.80
N GLY A 14 -18.26 2.76 -3.78
CA GLY A 14 -18.26 1.62 -2.85
C GLY A 14 -17.05 0.72 -3.02
N VAL A 15 -17.17 -0.54 -2.58
CA VAL A 15 -16.09 -1.53 -2.73
C VAL A 15 -16.16 -2.16 -4.12
N HIS A 16 -15.05 -2.10 -4.85
CA HIS A 16 -14.86 -2.81 -6.11
C HIS A 16 -13.99 -4.04 -5.88
N VAL A 17 -14.22 -5.08 -6.68
CA VAL A 17 -13.49 -6.34 -6.62
C VAL A 17 -13.07 -6.72 -8.02
N GLY A 18 -11.77 -6.83 -8.26
CA GLY A 18 -11.23 -7.06 -9.59
C GLY A 18 -9.80 -7.55 -9.59
N VAL A 19 -9.29 -7.84 -10.78
CA VAL A 19 -7.90 -8.31 -11.01
C VAL A 19 -7.15 -7.46 -12.03
N ALA A 20 -7.81 -6.48 -12.63
CA ALA A 20 -7.29 -5.62 -13.69
C ALA A 20 -7.57 -4.15 -13.36
N GLY A 21 -6.90 -3.22 -14.05
CA GLY A 21 -7.02 -1.78 -13.84
C GLY A 21 -6.01 -1.21 -12.82
N TRP A 22 -5.12 -2.05 -12.31
CA TRP A 22 -4.09 -1.70 -11.32
C TRP A 22 -2.66 -1.83 -11.87
N GLU A 23 -2.51 -1.92 -13.21
CA GLU A 23 -1.24 -2.15 -13.89
C GLU A 23 -0.25 -0.99 -13.71
N GLU A 24 -0.77 0.22 -13.49
CA GLU A 24 0.03 1.43 -13.24
C GLU A 24 0.20 1.75 -11.74
N CYS A 25 -0.17 0.81 -10.86
CA CYS A 25 -0.07 1.00 -9.42
C CYS A 25 1.24 0.49 -8.83
N LEU A 26 1.64 1.11 -7.71
CA LEU A 26 2.77 0.65 -6.92
C LEU A 26 2.32 -0.43 -5.93
N VAL A 27 2.93 -1.62 -6.02
CA VAL A 27 2.76 -2.66 -5.01
C VAL A 27 3.72 -2.42 -3.85
N ILE A 28 3.18 -2.32 -2.63
CA ILE A 28 3.98 -2.22 -1.40
C ILE A 28 3.94 -3.57 -0.66
N PRO A 29 5.03 -4.35 -0.65
CA PRO A 29 5.05 -5.64 0.03
C PRO A 29 5.04 -5.46 1.55
N LEU A 30 4.10 -6.13 2.22
CA LEU A 30 4.01 -6.16 3.68
C LEU A 30 4.70 -7.40 4.30
N SER A 31 5.11 -8.39 3.50
CA SER A 31 5.72 -9.64 3.98
C SER A 31 6.90 -9.44 4.92
N ASN A 32 7.74 -8.43 4.68
CA ASN A 32 8.90 -8.10 5.50
C ASN A 32 8.59 -7.10 6.64
N ARG A 33 7.31 -6.85 6.93
CA ARG A 33 6.85 -5.81 7.85
C ARG A 33 6.00 -6.36 9.00
N GLY A 34 6.22 -7.61 9.39
CA GLY A 34 5.52 -8.24 10.51
C GLY A 34 4.25 -9.01 10.13
N VAL A 35 4.09 -9.39 8.85
CA VAL A 35 3.01 -10.30 8.45
C VAL A 35 3.32 -11.71 8.95
N THR A 36 2.37 -12.30 9.68
CA THR A 36 2.45 -13.66 10.24
C THR A 36 1.63 -14.63 9.37
N PRO A 37 1.84 -15.95 9.51
CA PRO A 37 0.98 -16.94 8.86
C PRO A 37 -0.51 -16.75 9.17
N GLN A 38 -0.86 -16.35 10.40
CA GLN A 38 -2.25 -16.09 10.79
C GLN A 38 -2.86 -14.93 9.99
N ILE A 39 -2.09 -13.88 9.72
CA ILE A 39 -2.54 -12.75 8.88
C ILE A 39 -2.85 -13.23 7.46
N TYR A 40 -2.00 -14.08 6.88
CA TYR A 40 -2.27 -14.68 5.57
C TYR A 40 -3.55 -15.54 5.57
N HIS A 41 -3.80 -16.29 6.64
CA HIS A 41 -5.01 -17.11 6.77
C HIS A 41 -6.31 -16.28 6.80
N LEU A 42 -6.25 -15.07 7.36
CA LEU A 42 -7.41 -14.19 7.47
C LEU A 42 -7.57 -13.24 6.28
N TRP A 43 -6.55 -13.10 5.44
CA TRP A 43 -6.47 -12.08 4.40
C TRP A 43 -7.68 -12.04 3.46
N ASP A 44 -7.86 -13.09 2.66
CA ASP A 44 -8.92 -13.15 1.65
C ASP A 44 -10.32 -13.14 2.28
N ALA A 45 -10.50 -13.90 3.36
CA ALA A 45 -11.79 -13.97 4.08
C ALA A 45 -12.18 -12.61 4.67
N THR A 46 -11.22 -11.84 5.19
CA THR A 46 -11.48 -10.51 5.74
C THR A 46 -11.87 -9.55 4.63
N LEU A 47 -11.14 -9.50 3.50
CA LEU A 47 -11.50 -8.65 2.37
C LEU A 47 -12.89 -8.98 1.82
N TYR A 48 -13.19 -10.27 1.66
CA TYR A 48 -14.52 -10.71 1.24
C TYR A 48 -15.62 -10.24 2.22
N ASN A 49 -15.42 -10.43 3.53
CA ASN A 49 -16.40 -9.97 4.52
C ASN A 49 -16.58 -8.45 4.53
N LEU A 50 -15.50 -7.70 4.29
CA LEU A 50 -15.58 -6.24 4.18
C LEU A 50 -16.34 -5.80 2.93
N SER A 51 -16.17 -6.47 1.79
CA SER A 51 -16.91 -6.14 0.55
C SER A 51 -18.41 -6.43 0.66
N GLN A 52 -18.80 -7.42 1.46
CA GLN A 52 -20.21 -7.73 1.73
C GLN A 52 -20.82 -6.88 2.87
N SER A 53 -20.01 -6.06 3.54
CA SER A 53 -20.45 -5.27 4.69
C SER A 53 -21.18 -3.99 4.27
N ASN A 54 -22.26 -3.66 4.99
CA ASN A 54 -22.95 -2.36 4.85
C ASN A 54 -22.12 -1.15 5.31
N MET A 55 -20.90 -1.38 5.84
CA MET A 55 -19.99 -0.34 6.29
C MET A 55 -19.28 0.38 5.13
N TRP A 56 -19.06 -0.31 4.00
CA TRP A 56 -18.24 0.20 2.89
C TRP A 56 -19.07 0.37 1.62
N THR A 57 -20.24 0.98 1.77
CA THR A 57 -21.13 1.32 0.64
C THR A 57 -20.90 2.76 0.19
N LYS A 58 -21.30 3.10 -1.05
CA LYS A 58 -21.21 4.47 -1.58
C LYS A 58 -21.82 5.54 -0.67
N SER A 59 -22.94 5.23 -0.02
CA SER A 59 -23.64 6.17 0.86
C SER A 59 -22.93 6.41 2.20
N LYS A 60 -21.90 5.61 2.49
CA LYS A 60 -21.04 5.74 3.67
C LYS A 60 -19.71 6.42 3.35
N TYR A 61 -19.40 6.66 2.07
CA TYR A 61 -18.16 7.31 1.70
C TYR A 61 -18.15 8.76 2.18
N ILE A 62 -17.08 9.13 2.89
CA ILE A 62 -16.85 10.51 3.33
C ILE A 62 -15.36 10.80 3.17
N GLU A 63 -15.04 11.71 2.25
CA GLU A 63 -13.68 12.01 1.81
C GLU A 63 -12.68 12.25 2.95
N ASP A 64 -13.10 12.89 4.05
CA ASP A 64 -12.21 13.25 5.16
C ASP A 64 -12.09 12.17 6.25
N ARG A 65 -13.08 11.29 6.42
CA ARG A 65 -13.20 10.41 7.61
C ARG A 65 -13.66 8.97 7.38
N HIS A 66 -14.12 8.62 6.18
CA HIS A 66 -14.53 7.27 5.81
C HIS A 66 -14.27 7.04 4.32
N ASN A 67 -12.99 6.94 3.97
CA ASN A 67 -12.50 6.88 2.58
C ASN A 67 -11.64 5.62 2.33
N CYS A 68 -10.99 5.58 1.16
CA CYS A 68 -10.09 4.50 0.75
C CYS A 68 -8.96 4.22 1.76
N PHE A 69 -8.45 5.26 2.42
CA PHE A 69 -7.39 5.14 3.43
C PHE A 69 -7.91 4.42 4.67
N ASP A 70 -9.11 4.77 5.13
CA ASP A 70 -9.72 4.14 6.29
C ASP A 70 -10.06 2.67 6.01
N PHE A 71 -10.48 2.36 4.79
CA PHE A 71 -10.69 0.97 4.35
C PHE A 71 -9.43 0.13 4.55
N VAL A 72 -8.27 0.63 4.08
CA VAL A 72 -6.98 -0.06 4.23
C VAL A 72 -6.60 -0.21 5.70
N ILE A 73 -6.70 0.85 6.52
CA ILE A 73 -6.39 0.76 7.95
C ILE A 73 -7.31 -0.25 8.64
N PHE A 74 -8.61 -0.18 8.37
CA PHE A 74 -9.59 -1.07 8.99
C PHE A 74 -9.29 -2.51 8.64
N PHE A 75 -9.04 -2.81 7.35
CA PHE A 75 -8.61 -4.11 6.89
C PHE A 75 -7.37 -4.62 7.63
N LEU A 76 -6.29 -3.81 7.70
CA LEU A 76 -5.05 -4.19 8.37
C LEU A 76 -5.26 -4.47 9.87
N LYS A 77 -6.14 -3.72 10.54
CA LYS A 77 -6.52 -3.97 11.93
C LYS A 77 -7.30 -5.27 12.07
N GLN A 78 -8.26 -5.55 11.18
CA GLN A 78 -9.08 -6.77 11.23
C GLN A 78 -8.27 -8.05 11.04
N VAL A 79 -7.30 -8.06 10.12
CA VAL A 79 -6.40 -9.22 9.96
C VAL A 79 -5.38 -9.35 11.10
N GLY A 80 -5.32 -8.37 12.01
CA GLY A 80 -4.41 -8.36 13.16
C GLY A 80 -3.00 -7.85 12.86
N PHE A 81 -2.78 -7.20 11.71
CA PHE A 81 -1.48 -6.64 11.35
C PHE A 81 -1.02 -5.55 12.32
N SER A 82 -1.96 -4.72 12.81
CA SER A 82 -1.62 -3.62 13.73
C SER A 82 -1.06 -4.09 15.09
N ARG A 83 -1.36 -5.34 15.49
CA ARG A 83 -0.78 -5.97 16.69
C ARG A 83 0.72 -6.29 16.54
N GLN A 84 1.17 -6.47 15.30
CA GLN A 84 2.56 -6.80 14.97
C GLN A 84 3.33 -5.57 14.47
N ASN A 85 2.62 -4.62 13.88
CA ASN A 85 3.20 -3.40 13.32
C ASN A 85 2.31 -2.19 13.59
N LEU A 86 2.77 -1.34 14.52
CA LEU A 86 2.06 -0.13 14.94
C LEU A 86 1.89 0.89 13.81
N SER A 87 2.61 0.74 12.69
CA SER A 87 2.41 1.59 11.51
C SER A 87 0.95 1.55 11.01
N ALA A 88 0.21 0.46 11.24
CA ALA A 88 -1.19 0.36 10.82
C ALA A 88 -2.20 0.88 11.87
N GLU A 89 -1.75 1.55 12.93
CA GLU A 89 -2.67 2.09 13.95
C GLU A 89 -3.34 3.40 13.54
N SER A 90 -2.69 4.21 12.69
CA SER A 90 -3.20 5.51 12.27
C SER A 90 -2.80 5.87 10.84
N ARG A 91 -3.49 6.86 10.25
CA ARG A 91 -3.15 7.37 8.91
C ARG A 91 -1.74 7.93 8.84
N SER A 92 -1.34 8.67 9.88
CA SER A 92 0.00 9.28 9.94
C SER A 92 1.08 8.20 10.03
N ALA A 93 0.95 7.22 10.92
CA ALA A 93 1.94 6.16 11.09
C ALA A 93 2.09 5.34 9.79
N LEU A 94 0.96 4.97 9.16
CA LEU A 94 0.99 4.18 7.92
C LEU A 94 1.68 4.97 6.79
N THR A 95 1.37 6.27 6.72
CA THR A 95 1.97 7.16 5.73
C THR A 95 3.47 7.29 5.92
N HIS A 96 3.92 7.61 7.13
CA HIS A 96 5.34 7.87 7.40
C HIS A 96 6.19 6.61 7.34
N ASP A 97 5.72 5.49 7.87
CA ASP A 97 6.56 4.31 8.09
C ASP A 97 6.52 3.32 6.90
N ILE A 98 5.43 3.34 6.11
CA ILE A 98 5.22 2.40 5.01
C ILE A 98 5.16 3.10 3.66
N ILE A 99 4.29 4.10 3.49
CA ILE A 99 3.98 4.70 2.18
C ILE A 99 5.11 5.63 1.70
N LEU A 100 5.49 6.65 2.49
CA LEU A 100 6.48 7.66 2.10
C LEU A 100 7.84 7.07 1.69
N PRO A 101 8.40 6.05 2.38
CA PRO A 101 9.65 5.44 1.97
C PRO A 101 9.59 4.80 0.57
N GLN A 102 8.42 4.32 0.13
CA GLN A 102 8.27 3.81 -1.24
C GLN A 102 7.99 4.94 -2.23
N MET A 103 7.19 5.94 -1.85
CA MET A 103 6.92 7.10 -2.71
C MET A 103 8.20 7.84 -3.10
N SER A 104 9.16 7.97 -2.18
CA SER A 104 10.47 8.57 -2.49
C SER A 104 11.20 7.81 -3.62
N LYS A 105 11.15 6.47 -3.62
CA LYS A 105 11.74 5.65 -4.68
C LYS A 105 10.97 5.79 -6.01
N VAL A 106 9.64 5.86 -5.95
CA VAL A 106 8.81 6.08 -7.15
C VAL A 106 9.11 7.43 -7.77
N VAL A 107 9.22 8.49 -6.98
CA VAL A 107 9.59 9.82 -7.48
C VAL A 107 10.96 9.79 -8.14
N GLN A 108 11.95 9.12 -7.53
CA GLN A 108 13.27 8.93 -8.15
C GLN A 108 13.19 8.18 -9.47
N TYR A 109 12.45 7.07 -9.51
CA TYR A 109 12.25 6.27 -10.71
C TYR A 109 11.59 7.08 -11.83
N ILE A 110 10.48 7.76 -11.54
CA ILE A 110 9.75 8.60 -12.51
C ILE A 110 10.65 9.70 -13.04
N THR A 111 11.43 10.34 -12.17
CA THR A 111 12.37 11.39 -12.55
C THR A 111 13.46 10.85 -13.48
N LEU A 112 14.06 9.71 -13.12
CA LEU A 112 15.07 9.05 -13.94
C LEU A 112 14.51 8.66 -15.32
N TYR A 113 13.35 8.01 -15.34
CA TYR A 113 12.68 7.59 -16.56
C TYR A 113 12.41 8.77 -17.50
N ARG A 114 11.83 9.87 -16.98
CA ARG A 114 11.53 11.08 -17.76
C ARG A 114 12.80 11.73 -18.33
N ASN A 115 13.88 11.75 -17.55
CA ASN A 115 15.15 12.30 -18.02
C ASN A 115 15.78 11.42 -19.13
N ILE A 116 15.78 10.09 -18.97
CA ILE A 116 16.27 9.19 -20.02
C ILE A 116 15.42 9.33 -21.28
N ALA A 117 14.09 9.42 -21.15
CA ALA A 117 13.20 9.62 -22.30
C ALA A 117 13.46 10.95 -23.03
N SER A 118 13.92 11.99 -22.32
CA SER A 118 14.16 13.32 -22.91
C SER A 118 15.59 13.49 -23.44
N PHE A 119 16.58 12.89 -22.77
CA PHE A 119 18.01 13.13 -23.01
C PHE A 119 18.78 11.88 -23.45
N SER A 120 18.11 10.74 -23.62
CA SER A 120 18.67 9.41 -23.96
C SER A 120 19.60 8.78 -22.91
N TYR A 121 20.11 9.56 -21.96
CA TYR A 121 20.96 9.09 -20.86
C TYR A 121 20.86 10.03 -19.66
N VAL A 122 21.22 9.52 -18.48
CA VAL A 122 21.37 10.31 -17.25
C VAL A 122 22.70 9.97 -16.63
N CYS A 123 23.55 10.98 -16.43
CA CYS A 123 24.78 10.84 -15.68
C CYS A 123 24.50 11.20 -14.22
N GLN A 124 24.55 10.21 -13.34
CA GLN A 124 24.44 10.44 -11.89
C GLN A 124 25.84 10.30 -11.28
N ASP A 125 26.31 11.35 -10.60
CA ASP A 125 27.52 11.26 -9.79
C ASP A 125 27.31 10.21 -8.70
N VAL A 126 28.15 9.18 -8.70
CA VAL A 126 28.19 8.22 -7.61
C VAL A 126 28.83 8.95 -6.43
N GLN A 127 28.03 9.47 -5.51
CA GLN A 127 28.53 9.77 -4.18
C GLN A 127 28.90 8.43 -3.53
N THR A 128 30.17 8.05 -3.68
CA THR A 128 30.80 6.99 -2.90
C THR A 128 30.67 7.41 -1.44
N LYS A 129 29.64 6.94 -0.74
CA LYS A 129 29.58 7.05 0.72
C LYS A 129 30.85 6.39 1.23
N SER A 130 31.79 7.23 1.64
CA SER A 130 33.04 6.95 2.32
C SER A 130 33.14 5.49 2.79
N LEU A 131 33.82 4.66 2.00
CA LEU A 131 34.50 3.45 2.46
C LEU A 131 35.70 3.88 3.32
N MET A 132 35.48 4.67 4.37
CA MET A 132 36.48 5.00 5.38
C MET A 132 35.76 5.28 6.70
N LYS A 133 35.27 4.22 7.35
CA LYS A 133 35.35 4.17 8.82
C LYS A 133 36.62 3.37 9.13
N LYS A 134 37.69 4.11 9.44
CA LYS A 134 38.84 3.60 10.17
C LYS A 134 38.43 3.22 11.58
#